data_AF-A0A7C7RLT3-F1
#
_entry.id   AF-A0A7C7RLT3-F1
#
_cell.length_a   1.000
_cell.length_b   1.000
_cell.length_c   1.000
_cell.angle_alpha   90.00
_cell.angle_beta   90.00
_cell.angle_gamma   90.00
#
_symmetry.space_group_name_H-M   'P 1'
#
loop_
_entity.id
_entity.type
_entity.pdbx_description
1 polymer ?
#
loop_
_entity_poly.entity_id
_entity_poly.type
_entity_poly.pdbx_seq_one_letter_code
_entity_poly.pdbx_strand_id
1 'polypeptide(L)'
;MGEQELIKPLIDLPRMAEKATDMLHRALTAFITEDVELAKAIPDEDDEIDALYTQIYRVLITYVIQDPTAIERSNWLIWAAHNLERVGDRVTNICERTIFVATGDMEEIDGSSDESLLKN
;
A
#
# COMPACT_ATOMS: atom_id res chain seq x y z
N MET A 1 -7.17 -12.88 -19.42
CA MET A 1 -6.95 -12.66 -17.97
C MET A 1 -8.29 -12.31 -17.34
N GLY A 2 -8.58 -12.81 -16.14
CA GLY A 2 -9.81 -12.44 -15.41
C GLY A 2 -11.12 -13.10 -15.86
N GLU A 3 -11.07 -14.07 -16.78
CA GLU A 3 -12.25 -14.86 -17.20
C GLU A 3 -12.50 -16.09 -16.29
N GLN A 4 -11.53 -16.41 -15.44
CA GLN A 4 -11.63 -17.50 -14.49
C GLN A 4 -12.34 -17.03 -13.23
N GLU A 5 -13.04 -17.96 -12.58
CA GLU A 5 -13.69 -17.70 -11.31
C GLU A 5 -12.67 -17.24 -10.25
N LEU A 6 -13.09 -16.26 -9.44
CA LEU A 6 -12.31 -15.76 -8.32
C LEU A 6 -12.01 -16.89 -7.34
N ILE A 7 -10.77 -16.94 -6.86
CA ILE A 7 -10.37 -17.94 -5.85
C ILE A 7 -11.12 -17.73 -4.53
N LYS A 8 -11.48 -16.48 -4.24
CA LYS A 8 -12.21 -16.07 -3.04
C LYS A 8 -12.93 -14.73 -3.28
N PRO A 9 -13.95 -14.41 -2.48
CA PRO A 9 -14.48 -13.05 -2.42
C PRO A 9 -13.37 -12.02 -2.15
N LEU A 10 -13.38 -10.93 -2.90
CA LEU A 10 -12.43 -9.83 -2.74
C LEU A 10 -12.98 -8.87 -1.69
N ILE A 11 -12.51 -9.02 -0.44
CA ILE A 11 -12.89 -8.15 0.69
C ILE A 11 -11.72 -7.20 1.01
N ASP A 12 -10.55 -7.77 1.31
CA ASP A 12 -9.38 -6.99 1.73
C ASP A 12 -8.75 -6.18 0.60
N LEU A 13 -8.74 -6.72 -0.63
CA LEU A 13 -8.13 -6.03 -1.77
C LEU A 13 -8.88 -4.74 -2.16
N PRO A 14 -10.23 -4.72 -2.27
CA PRO A 14 -10.97 -3.47 -2.44
C PRO A 14 -10.77 -2.49 -1.28
N ARG A 15 -10.76 -2.97 -0.03
CA ARG A 15 -10.49 -2.11 1.15
C ARG A 15 -9.10 -1.45 1.07
N MET A 16 -8.08 -2.21 0.68
CA MET A 16 -6.73 -1.70 0.46
C MET A 16 -6.70 -0.67 -0.66
N ALA A 17 -7.44 -0.89 -1.75
CA ALA A 17 -7.55 0.05 -2.87
C ALA A 17 -8.24 1.35 -2.47
N GLU A 18 -9.33 1.28 -1.69
CA GLU A 18 -10.05 2.45 -1.17
C GLU A 18 -9.12 3.30 -0.28
N LYS A 19 -8.39 2.66 0.64
CA LYS A 19 -7.44 3.36 1.51
C LYS A 19 -6.30 4.00 0.74
N ALA A 20 -5.64 3.27 -0.16
CA ALA A 20 -4.52 3.80 -0.94
C ALA A 20 -4.96 5.00 -1.81
N THR A 21 -6.17 4.93 -2.35
CA THR A 21 -6.76 6.02 -3.15
C THR A 21 -7.10 7.24 -2.29
N ASP A 22 -7.65 7.04 -1.09
CA ASP A 22 -7.94 8.12 -0.15
C ASP A 22 -6.66 8.82 0.33
N MET A 23 -5.64 8.04 0.72
CA MET A 23 -4.32 8.56 1.09
C MET A 23 -3.72 9.42 -0.04
N LEU A 24 -3.79 8.93 -1.29
CA LEU A 24 -3.32 9.69 -2.44
C LEU A 24 -4.07 11.00 -2.65
N HIS A 25 -5.40 11.00 -2.54
CA HIS A 25 -6.18 12.23 -2.67
C HIS A 25 -5.83 13.26 -1.59
N ARG A 26 -5.66 12.82 -0.34
CA ARG A 26 -5.27 13.71 0.76
C ARG A 26 -3.86 14.23 0.60
N ALA A 27 -2.91 13.40 0.15
CA ALA A 27 -1.54 13.83 -0.09
C ALA A 27 -1.44 14.84 -1.23
N LEU A 28 -2.19 14.65 -2.33
CA LEU A 28 -2.29 15.64 -3.40
C LEU A 28 -2.94 16.94 -2.91
N THR A 29 -3.94 16.85 -2.03
CA THR A 29 -4.56 18.02 -1.42
C THR A 29 -3.53 18.78 -0.58
N ALA A 30 -2.83 18.10 0.32
CA ALA A 30 -1.77 18.67 1.15
C ALA A 30 -0.69 19.36 0.30
N PHE A 31 -0.26 18.71 -0.78
CA PHE A 31 0.72 19.26 -1.70
C PHE A 31 0.24 20.55 -2.38
N ILE A 32 -0.99 20.57 -2.90
CA ILE A 32 -1.55 21.75 -3.60
C ILE A 32 -1.77 22.93 -2.65
N THR A 33 -2.12 22.66 -1.39
CA THR A 33 -2.39 23.69 -0.38
C THR A 33 -1.18 24.02 0.50
N GLU A 34 -0.03 23.37 0.26
CA GLU A 34 1.17 23.45 1.11
C GLU A 34 0.86 23.17 2.61
N ASP A 35 -0.07 22.26 2.88
CA ASP A 35 -0.52 21.92 4.23
C ASP A 35 0.42 20.88 4.87
N VAL A 36 1.39 21.38 5.63
CA VAL A 36 2.41 20.58 6.33
C VAL A 36 1.81 19.65 7.37
N GLU A 37 0.79 20.07 8.10
CA GLU A 37 0.19 19.26 9.17
C GLU A 37 -0.57 18.07 8.58
N LEU A 38 -1.32 18.30 7.49
CA LEU A 38 -1.95 17.21 6.76
C LEU A 38 -0.92 16.24 6.17
N ALA A 39 0.17 16.75 5.57
CA ALA A 39 1.23 15.91 5.04
C ALA A 39 1.90 15.05 6.12
N LYS A 40 2.08 15.56 7.35
CA LYS A 40 2.65 14.80 8.48
C LYS A 40 1.74 13.68 8.97
N ALA A 41 0.42 13.81 8.86
CA ALA A 41 -0.53 12.85 9.42
C ALA A 41 -0.83 11.65 8.51
N ILE A 42 -0.61 11.76 7.19
CA ILE A 42 -0.98 10.71 6.22
C ILE A 42 -0.09 9.45 6.31
N PRO A 43 1.24 9.55 6.44
CA PRO A 43 2.12 8.37 6.39
C PRO A 43 1.87 7.32 7.47
N ASP A 44 1.33 7.72 8.64
CA ASP A 44 0.96 6.79 9.71
C ASP A 44 -0.09 5.75 9.28
N GLU A 45 -0.79 5.99 8.16
CA GLU A 45 -1.78 5.06 7.62
C GLU A 45 -1.20 3.97 6.71
N ASP A 46 0.07 4.09 6.33
CA ASP A 46 0.78 3.14 5.47
C ASP A 46 0.94 1.77 6.16
N ASP A 47 1.13 1.77 7.49
CA ASP A 47 1.12 0.55 8.30
C ASP A 47 -0.16 -0.30 8.10
N GLU A 48 -1.31 0.33 7.84
CA GLU A 48 -2.56 -0.38 7.55
C GLU A 48 -2.55 -0.99 6.14
N ILE A 49 -1.95 -0.31 5.17
CA ILE A 49 -1.75 -0.83 3.81
C ILE A 49 -0.83 -2.06 3.84
N ASP A 50 0.27 -2.00 4.59
CA ASP A 50 1.21 -3.12 4.76
C ASP A 50 0.58 -4.32 5.48
N ALA A 51 -0.23 -4.05 6.50
CA ALA A 51 -0.99 -5.09 7.20
C ALA A 51 -1.99 -5.77 6.26
N LEU A 52 -2.70 -5.01 5.42
CA LEU A 52 -3.63 -5.55 4.42
C LEU A 52 -2.89 -6.36 3.34
N TYR A 53 -1.75 -5.87 2.84
CA TYR A 53 -0.90 -6.60 1.90
C TYR A 53 -0.48 -7.94 2.48
N THR A 54 0.07 -7.95 3.70
CA THR A 54 0.52 -9.16 4.40
C THR A 54 -0.62 -10.16 4.60
N GLN A 55 -1.80 -9.67 4.98
CA GLN A 55 -2.99 -10.51 5.14
C GLN A 55 -3.42 -11.14 3.81
N ILE A 56 -3.50 -10.35 2.73
CA ILE A 56 -3.85 -10.82 1.39
C ILE A 56 -2.86 -11.89 0.93
N TYR A 57 -1.55 -11.63 1.08
CA TYR A 57 -0.50 -12.56 0.71
C TYR A 57 -0.64 -13.91 1.43
N ARG A 58 -0.76 -13.90 2.77
CA ARG A 58 -0.89 -15.13 3.58
C ARG A 58 -2.11 -15.95 3.19
N VAL A 59 -3.24 -15.29 2.97
CA VAL A 59 -4.47 -15.96 2.55
C VAL A 59 -4.28 -16.62 1.18
N LEU A 60 -3.73 -15.90 0.20
CA LEU A 60 -3.53 -16.42 -1.16
C LEU A 60 -2.54 -17.58 -1.20
N ILE A 61 -1.45 -17.53 -0.44
CA ILE A 61 -0.52 -18.66 -0.31
C ILE A 61 -1.21 -19.88 0.30
N THR A 62 -2.13 -19.70 1.26
CA THR A 62 -2.93 -20.81 1.81
C THR A 62 -3.76 -21.49 0.73
N TYR A 63 -4.37 -20.73 -0.19
CA TYR A 63 -5.08 -21.30 -1.33
C TYR A 63 -4.17 -22.08 -2.27
N VAL A 64 -2.96 -21.57 -2.56
CA VAL A 64 -1.99 -22.27 -3.42
C VAL A 64 -1.51 -23.57 -2.79
N ILE A 65 -1.33 -23.61 -1.47
CA ILE A 65 -0.95 -24.83 -0.73
C ILE A 65 -2.07 -25.89 -0.80
N GLN A 66 -3.33 -25.46 -0.70
CA GLN A 66 -4.50 -26.35 -0.75
C GLN A 66 -4.79 -26.85 -2.17
N ASP A 67 -4.61 -25.98 -3.17
CA ASP A 67 -4.81 -26.28 -4.59
C ASP A 67 -3.72 -25.57 -5.43
N PRO A 68 -2.69 -26.32 -5.89
CA PRO A 68 -1.62 -25.76 -6.72
C PRO A 68 -2.10 -25.12 -8.03
N THR A 69 -3.29 -25.46 -8.53
CA THR A 69 -3.85 -24.85 -9.74
C THR A 69 -4.30 -23.40 -9.51
N ALA A 70 -4.41 -22.96 -8.24
CA ALA A 70 -4.70 -21.58 -7.88
C ALA A 70 -3.50 -20.63 -8.03
N ILE A 71 -2.30 -21.13 -8.35
CA ILE A 71 -1.07 -20.32 -8.37
C ILE A 71 -1.14 -19.09 -9.27
N GLU A 72 -1.62 -19.24 -10.51
CA GLU A 72 -1.64 -18.15 -11.48
C GLU A 72 -2.62 -17.04 -11.06
N ARG A 73 -3.84 -17.43 -10.66
CA ARG A 73 -4.87 -16.51 -10.17
C ARG A 73 -4.44 -15.81 -8.88
N SER A 74 -3.80 -16.53 -7.96
CA SER A 74 -3.29 -15.97 -6.70
C SER A 74 -2.20 -14.96 -6.98
N ASN A 75 -1.29 -15.27 -7.90
CA ASN A 75 -0.21 -14.38 -8.29
C ASN A 75 -0.75 -13.04 -8.85
N TRP A 76 -1.81 -13.05 -9.67
CA TRP A 76 -2.42 -11.80 -10.13
C TRP A 76 -2.95 -10.93 -9.01
N LEU A 77 -3.59 -11.52 -7.99
CA LEU A 77 -4.10 -10.78 -6.84
C LEU A 77 -2.98 -10.28 -5.93
N ILE A 78 -1.90 -11.05 -5.77
CA ILE A 78 -0.69 -10.60 -5.04
C ILE A 78 -0.07 -9.41 -5.76
N TRP A 79 0.05 -9.45 -7.09
CA TRP A 79 0.56 -8.31 -7.87
C TRP A 79 -0.34 -7.09 -7.74
N ALA A 80 -1.66 -7.25 -7.73
CA ALA A 80 -2.58 -6.13 -7.49
C ALA A 80 -2.35 -5.52 -6.10
N ALA A 81 -2.25 -6.35 -5.05
CA ALA A 81 -1.99 -5.88 -3.68
C ALA A 81 -0.62 -5.18 -3.57
N HIS A 82 0.44 -5.76 -4.14
CA HIS A 82 1.76 -5.15 -4.16
C HIS A 82 1.76 -3.78 -4.85
N ASN A 83 1.04 -3.63 -5.97
CA ASN A 83 0.94 -2.32 -6.62
C ASN A 83 0.21 -1.28 -5.76
N LEU A 84 -0.72 -1.70 -4.88
CA LEU A 84 -1.40 -0.81 -3.94
C LEU A 84 -0.48 -0.41 -2.77
N GLU A 85 0.32 -1.34 -2.26
CA GLU A 85 1.34 -1.05 -1.24
C GLU A 85 2.36 -0.03 -1.76
N ARG A 86 2.87 -0.25 -2.98
CA ARG A 86 3.70 0.75 -3.67
C ARG A 86 3.03 2.10 -3.91
N VAL A 87 1.69 2.18 -3.91
CA VAL A 87 1.00 3.48 -3.94
C VAL A 87 1.11 4.16 -2.58
N GLY A 88 0.96 3.42 -1.48
CA GLY A 88 1.22 3.88 -0.11
C GLY A 88 2.62 4.50 0.06
N ASP A 89 3.67 3.75 -0.31
CA ASP A 89 5.07 4.24 -0.36
C ASP A 89 5.21 5.59 -1.09
N ARG A 90 4.54 5.70 -2.24
CA ARG A 90 4.60 6.89 -3.10
C ARG A 90 3.84 8.05 -2.50
N VAL A 91 2.80 7.78 -1.72
CA VAL A 91 2.07 8.79 -0.97
C VAL A 91 2.95 9.36 0.15
N THR A 92 3.64 8.51 0.92
CA THR A 92 4.61 8.96 1.94
C THR A 92 5.67 9.88 1.33
N ASN A 93 6.22 9.46 0.19
CA ASN A 93 7.12 10.24 -0.65
C ASN A 93 6.57 11.61 -1.11
N ILE A 94 5.27 11.73 -1.39
CA ILE A 94 4.64 13.01 -1.75
C ILE A 94 4.53 13.90 -0.51
N CYS A 95 4.20 13.32 0.65
CA CYS A 95 4.08 14.04 1.91
C CYS A 95 5.42 14.64 2.34
N GLU A 96 6.50 13.85 2.32
CA GLU A 96 7.87 14.34 2.60
C GLU A 96 8.26 15.52 1.70
N ARG A 97 7.98 15.41 0.39
CA ARG A 97 8.24 16.49 -0.57
C ARG A 97 7.37 17.72 -0.33
N THR A 98 6.13 17.53 0.14
CA THR A 98 5.24 18.64 0.52
C THR A 98 5.84 19.42 1.67
N ILE A 99 6.30 18.74 2.72
CA ILE A 99 6.96 19.36 3.88
C ILE A 99 8.19 20.13 3.40
N PHE A 100 9.06 19.49 2.62
CA PHE A 100 10.27 20.14 2.11
C PHE A 100 9.98 21.39 1.27
N VAL A 101 8.99 21.34 0.38
CA VAL A 101 8.63 22.51 -0.46
C VAL A 101 8.09 23.66 0.40
N ALA A 102 7.32 23.37 1.44
CA ALA A 102 6.70 24.38 2.30
C ALA A 102 7.68 24.97 3.33
N THR A 103 8.62 24.17 3.87
CA THR A 103 9.48 24.58 5.00
C THR A 103 10.95 24.81 4.59
N GLY A 104 11.42 24.16 3.53
CA GLY A 104 12.83 24.10 3.14
C GLY A 104 13.64 23.02 3.88
N ASP A 105 13.03 22.31 4.83
CA ASP A 105 13.67 21.25 5.63
C ASP A 105 13.25 19.87 5.14
N MET A 106 14.23 19.00 4.94
CA MET A 106 13.99 17.59 4.58
C MET A 106 13.79 16.79 5.87
N GLU A 107 12.55 16.34 6.09
CA GLU A 107 12.21 15.37 7.13
C GLU A 107 11.96 14.03 6.44
N GLU A 108 12.80 13.01 6.72
CA GLU A 108 12.47 11.63 6.38
C GLU A 108 11.37 11.18 7.34
N ILE A 109 10.22 10.82 6.80
CA ILE A 109 9.15 10.26 7.59
C ILE A 109 9.45 8.76 7.64
N ASP A 110 9.98 8.32 8.77
CA ASP A 110 10.53 6.98 8.99
C ASP A 110 9.55 5.92 8.45
N GLY A 111 9.84 5.42 7.25
CA GLY A 111 9.07 4.35 6.61
C GLY A 111 9.29 3.10 7.43
N SER A 112 8.34 2.79 8.30
CA SER A 112 8.49 1.71 9.25
C SER A 112 8.63 0.35 8.53
N SER A 113 9.85 -0.19 8.59
CA SER A 113 10.12 -1.55 9.08
C SER A 113 10.16 -2.78 8.16
N ASP A 114 10.30 -2.73 6.83
CA ASP A 114 10.37 -3.98 6.03
C ASP A 114 11.72 -4.33 5.35
N GLU A 115 12.71 -3.43 5.33
CA GLU A 115 14.05 -3.76 4.78
C GLU A 115 14.88 -4.70 5.68
N SER A 116 14.42 -5.01 6.90
CA SER A 116 15.14 -5.88 7.84
C SER A 116 14.83 -7.38 7.69
N LEU A 117 13.72 -7.74 7.03
CA LEU A 117 13.25 -9.13 6.96
C LEU A 117 13.76 -9.92 5.75
N LEU A 118 14.48 -9.27 4.82
CA LEU A 118 15.08 -9.91 3.64
C LEU A 118 16.60 -10.12 3.75
N LYS A 119 17.20 -9.80 4.91
CA LYS A 119 18.61 -10.11 5.21
C LYS A 119 18.70 -11.33 6.11
N ASN A 120 18.39 -12.52 5.58
CA ASN A 120 18.92 -13.82 6.04
C ASN A 120 18.71 -14.89 4.97
#